data_AF-A0A3N5P349-F1
#
_entry.id   AF-A0A3N5P349-F1
#
_cell.length_a   1.000
_cell.length_b   1.000
_cell.length_c   1.000
_cell.angle_alpha   90.00
_cell.angle_beta   90.00
_cell.angle_gamma   90.00
#
_symmetry.space_group_name_H-M   'P 1'
#
loop_
_entity.id
_entity.type
_entity.pdbx_description
1 polymer ?
#
loop_
_entity_poly.entity_id
_entity_poly.type
_entity_poly.pdbx_seq_one_letter_code
_entity_poly.pdbx_strand_id
1 'polypeptide(L)'
;MKQLVILSGKGGTGKTSVAAALAHLASAELSVVLADADVDAANLELVLAPHRLEEHIFMGGQVAVIDPERCQLCGRCYEVCRFDAIIPGDDTYR
;
A
#
# COMPACT_ATOMS: atom_id res chain seq x y z
N MET A 1 6.27 1.61 -23.88
CA MET A 1 5.67 0.61 -22.98
C MET A 1 4.20 0.96 -22.83
N LYS A 2 3.27 0.00 -22.97
CA LYS A 2 1.83 0.22 -22.75
C LYS A 2 1.48 -0.18 -21.32
N GLN A 3 0.65 0.59 -20.64
CA GLN A 3 0.19 0.32 -19.28
C GLN A 3 -1.34 0.23 -19.28
N LEU A 4 -1.86 -0.75 -18.55
CA LEU A 4 -3.29 -0.96 -18.35
C LEU A 4 -3.56 -1.06 -16.85
N VAL A 5 -4.52 -0.28 -16.36
CA VAL A 5 -4.92 -0.28 -14.95
C VAL A 5 -6.36 -0.73 -14.86
N ILE A 6 -6.64 -1.71 -14.01
CA ILE A 6 -7.98 -2.24 -13.77
C ILE A 6 -8.44 -1.76 -12.39
N LEU A 7 -9.43 -0.87 -12.39
CA LEU A 7 -9.94 -0.21 -11.18
C LEU A 7 -11.42 -0.54 -10.98
N SER A 8 -11.87 -0.53 -9.73
CA SER A 8 -13.28 -0.62 -9.36
C SER A 8 -13.49 -0.10 -7.94
N GLY A 9 -14.66 0.50 -7.72
CA GLY A 9 -14.99 1.19 -6.47
C GLY A 9 -15.55 0.31 -5.35
N LYS A 10 -15.66 -1.02 -5.52
CA LYS A 10 -16.14 -1.93 -4.47
C LYS A 10 -15.34 -3.24 -4.45
N GLY A 11 -15.25 -3.87 -3.28
CA GLY A 11 -14.75 -5.24 -3.14
C GLY A 11 -15.67 -6.25 -3.84
N GLY A 12 -15.10 -7.34 -4.36
CA GLY A 12 -15.88 -8.45 -4.95
C GLY A 12 -16.43 -8.22 -6.38
N THR A 13 -16.11 -7.11 -7.04
CA THR A 13 -16.60 -6.84 -8.42
C THR A 13 -15.81 -7.56 -9.52
N GLY A 14 -14.94 -8.52 -9.17
CA GLY A 14 -14.18 -9.30 -10.14
C GLY A 14 -12.93 -8.63 -10.74
N LYS A 15 -12.38 -7.56 -10.13
CA LYS A 15 -11.16 -6.88 -10.61
C LYS A 15 -10.00 -7.87 -10.87
N THR A 16 -9.68 -8.67 -9.86
CA THR A 16 -8.59 -9.66 -9.92
C THR A 16 -8.84 -10.71 -11.00
N SER A 17 -10.08 -11.18 -11.16
CA SER A 17 -10.45 -12.15 -12.20
C SER A 17 -10.26 -11.59 -13.60
N VAL A 18 -10.69 -10.34 -13.84
CA VAL A 18 -10.49 -9.67 -15.14
C VAL A 18 -9.01 -9.42 -15.40
N ALA A 19 -8.25 -8.99 -14.39
CA ALA A 19 -6.81 -8.80 -14.48
C ALA A 19 -6.08 -10.09 -14.86
N ALA A 20 -6.37 -11.20 -14.18
CA ALA A 20 -5.78 -12.49 -14.46
C ALA A 20 -6.13 -13.02 -15.87
N ALA A 21 -7.38 -12.87 -16.30
CA ALA A 21 -7.81 -13.30 -17.63
C ALA A 21 -7.08 -12.54 -18.75
N LEU A 22 -6.96 -11.21 -18.61
CA LEU A 22 -6.22 -10.38 -19.57
C LEU A 22 -4.73 -10.71 -19.56
N ALA A 23 -4.14 -10.93 -18.38
CA ALA A 23 -2.76 -11.34 -18.24
C ALA A 23 -2.47 -12.68 -18.94
N HIS A 24 -3.35 -13.67 -18.73
CA HIS A 24 -3.24 -14.98 -19.36
C HIS A 24 -3.24 -14.88 -20.89
N LEU A 25 -4.19 -14.15 -21.46
CA LEU A 25 -4.28 -13.94 -22.91
C LEU A 25 -3.06 -13.19 -23.45
N ALA A 26 -2.64 -12.11 -22.78
CA ALA A 26 -1.50 -11.30 -23.23
C ALA A 26 -0.18 -12.07 -23.15
N SER A 27 -0.01 -12.95 -22.16
CA SER A 27 1.22 -13.73 -21.96
C SER A 27 1.54 -14.70 -23.11
N ALA A 28 0.56 -15.01 -23.96
CA ALA A 28 0.76 -15.85 -25.14
C ALA A 28 1.65 -15.20 -26.22
N GLU A 29 1.67 -13.87 -26.28
CA GLU A 29 2.37 -13.13 -27.35
C GLU A 29 3.30 -12.03 -26.81
N LEU A 30 3.09 -11.59 -25.56
CA LEU A 30 3.78 -10.45 -24.97
C LEU A 30 4.48 -10.86 -23.67
N SER A 31 5.64 -10.24 -23.41
CA SER A 31 6.21 -10.23 -22.07
C SER A 31 5.39 -9.28 -21.19
N VAL A 32 4.73 -9.83 -20.17
CA VAL A 32 3.83 -9.08 -19.29
C VAL A 32 4.45 -8.95 -17.90
N VAL A 33 4.33 -7.76 -17.32
CA VAL A 33 4.60 -7.52 -15.90
C VAL A 33 3.27 -7.26 -15.21
N LEU A 34 3.03 -7.93 -14.09
CA LEU A 34 1.81 -7.83 -13.32
C LEU A 34 2.13 -7.28 -11.94
N ALA A 35 1.25 -6.41 -11.45
CA ALA A 35 1.30 -5.88 -10.10
C ALA A 35 -0.12 -5.93 -9.52
N ASP A 36 -0.27 -6.58 -8.37
CA ASP A 36 -1.48 -6.50 -7.57
C ASP A 36 -1.30 -5.37 -6.55
N ALA A 37 -2.06 -4.29 -6.72
CA ALA A 37 -1.95 -3.07 -5.91
C ALA A 37 -3.06 -2.97 -4.85
N ASP A 38 -3.75 -4.08 -4.58
CA ASP A 38 -4.71 -4.16 -3.47
C ASP A 38 -3.94 -4.29 -2.14
N VAL A 39 -4.11 -3.30 -1.25
CA VAL A 39 -3.42 -3.25 0.04
C VAL A 39 -3.96 -4.28 1.03
N ASP A 40 -5.28 -4.55 0.96
CA ASP A 40 -5.97 -5.36 1.95
C ASP A 40 -6.07 -6.84 1.53
N ALA A 41 -6.19 -7.10 0.23
CA ALA A 41 -6.48 -8.43 -0.30
C ALA A 41 -5.89 -8.66 -1.70
N ALA A 42 -4.56 -8.56 -1.84
CA ALA A 42 -3.86 -9.01 -3.04
C ALA A 42 -4.10 -10.52 -3.26
N ASN A 43 -4.78 -10.87 -4.35
CA ASN A 43 -5.29 -12.23 -4.61
C ASN A 43 -4.83 -12.80 -5.95
N LEU A 44 -4.06 -12.05 -6.73
CA LEU A 44 -3.62 -12.49 -8.05
C LEU A 44 -2.78 -13.78 -7.99
N GLU A 45 -2.03 -13.98 -6.90
CA GLU A 45 -1.25 -15.21 -6.67
C GLU A 45 -2.11 -16.48 -6.62
N LEU A 46 -3.36 -16.39 -6.15
CA LEU A 46 -4.29 -17.52 -6.08
C LEU A 46 -4.65 -18.05 -7.47
N VAL A 47 -4.64 -17.17 -8.47
CA VAL A 47 -5.02 -17.50 -9.86
C VAL A 47 -3.80 -17.90 -10.69
N LEU A 48 -2.69 -17.19 -10.51
CA LEU A 48 -1.50 -17.37 -11.37
C LEU A 48 -0.54 -18.46 -10.87
N ALA A 49 -0.71 -18.96 -9.64
CA ALA A 49 0.18 -19.93 -9.00
C ALA A 49 1.68 -19.61 -9.21
N PRO A 50 2.13 -18.37 -8.93
CA PRO A 50 3.48 -17.95 -9.23
C PRO A 50 4.50 -18.70 -8.36
N HIS A 51 5.73 -18.84 -8.86
CA HIS A 51 6.85 -19.24 -8.02
C HIS A 51 7.45 -18.02 -7.34
N ARG A 52 7.49 -18.01 -6.01
CA ARG A 52 8.07 -16.92 -5.24
C ARG A 52 9.60 -16.94 -5.37
N LEU A 53 10.15 -15.91 -6.00
CA LEU A 53 11.60 -15.78 -6.18
C LEU A 53 12.26 -15.08 -4.99
N GLU A 54 11.69 -13.96 -4.56
CA GLU A 54 12.24 -13.11 -3.51
C GLU A 54 11.13 -12.50 -2.66
N GLU A 55 11.46 -12.13 -1.43
CA GLU A 55 10.62 -11.36 -0.52
C GLU A 55 11.48 -10.30 0.16
N HIS A 56 10.96 -9.09 0.24
CA HIS A 56 11.63 -7.97 0.84
C HIS A 56 10.69 -7.31 1.84
N ILE A 57 11.18 -7.01 3.05
CA ILE A 57 10.45 -6.14 3.98
C ILE A 57 10.43 -4.75 3.35
N PHE A 58 9.24 -4.28 2.99
CA PHE A 58 9.04 -2.94 2.49
C PHE A 58 8.37 -2.08 3.56
N MET A 59 9.10 -1.05 4.02
CA MET A 59 8.56 0.03 4.83
C MET A 59 8.58 1.30 3.99
N GLY A 60 7.43 1.61 3.38
CA GLY A 60 7.22 2.83 2.60
C GLY A 60 6.32 3.81 3.34
N GLY A 61 6.46 5.10 3.01
CA GLY A 61 5.64 6.17 3.59
C GLY A 61 6.47 7.21 4.33
N GLN A 62 5.98 8.45 4.36
CA GLN A 62 6.55 9.48 5.21
C GLN A 62 5.96 9.32 6.61
N VAL A 63 6.83 9.14 7.60
CA VAL A 63 6.43 9.19 9.00
C VAL A 63 6.58 10.62 9.48
N ALA A 64 5.50 11.18 10.04
CA ALA A 64 5.57 12.47 10.69
C ALA A 64 6.42 12.36 11.97
N VAL A 65 7.38 13.26 12.15
CA VAL A 65 8.25 13.32 13.33
C VAL A 65 8.11 14.71 13.94
N ILE A 66 8.03 14.77 15.28
CA ILE A 66 8.10 16.03 15.99
C ILE A 66 9.54 16.50 16.00
N ASP A 67 9.78 17.68 15.41
CA ASP A 67 11.05 18.37 15.51
C ASP A 67 11.10 19.14 16.85
N PRO A 68 11.96 18.73 17.81
CA PRO A 68 11.99 19.34 19.15
C PRO A 68 12.42 20.81 19.10
N GLU A 69 13.25 21.21 18.14
CA GLU A 69 13.72 22.60 18.03
C GLU A 69 12.61 23.54 17.54
N ARG A 70 11.63 23.00 16.81
CA ARG A 70 10.49 23.75 16.27
C ARG A 70 9.21 23.57 17.09
N CYS A 71 9.17 22.59 17.98
CA CYS A 71 8.02 22.30 18.81
C CYS A 71 7.85 23.38 19.89
N GLN A 72 6.68 24.03 19.90
CA GLN A 72 6.32 25.04 20.91
C GLN A 72 5.40 24.47 21.99
N LEU A 73 5.36 23.13 22.15
CA LEU A 73 4.53 22.43 23.13
C LEU A 73 3.04 22.79 23.09
N CYS A 74 2.51 23.11 21.90
CA CYS A 74 1.14 23.61 21.77
C CYS A 74 0.04 22.54 21.86
N GLY A 75 0.37 21.25 21.97
CA GLY A 75 -0.59 20.15 22.13
C GLY A 75 -1.48 19.82 20.91
N ARG A 76 -1.57 20.70 19.90
CA ARG A 76 -2.47 20.51 18.74
C ARG A 76 -2.28 19.19 18.00
N CYS A 77 -1.04 18.72 17.85
CA CYS A 77 -0.76 17.43 17.20
C CYS A 77 -1.29 16.23 18.01
N TYR A 78 -1.26 16.31 19.35
CA TYR A 78 -1.80 15.30 20.25
C TYR A 78 -3.33 15.26 20.16
N GLU A 79 -4.00 16.41 20.21
CA GLU A 79 -5.47 16.51 20.16
C GLU A 79 -6.09 15.92 18.87
N VAL A 80 -5.41 16.05 17.73
CA VAL A 80 -5.91 15.56 16.43
C VAL A 80 -5.44 14.15 16.10
N CYS A 81 -4.57 13.54 16.91
CA CYS A 81 -4.01 12.24 16.63
C CYS A 81 -5.05 11.14 16.81
N ARG A 82 -5.44 10.48 15.72
CA ARG A 82 -6.42 9.37 15.74
C ARG A 82 -5.81 8.01 16.06
N PHE A 83 -4.49 7.95 16.15
CA PHE A 83 -3.70 6.72 16.22
C PHE A 83 -2.91 6.60 17.53
N ASP A 84 -3.14 7.52 18.47
CA ASP A 84 -2.40 7.63 19.73
C ASP A 84 -0.87 7.60 19.55
N ALA A 85 -0.40 8.14 18.42
CA ALA A 85 1.00 8.12 18.01
C ALA A 85 1.85 9.20 18.69
N ILE A 86 1.22 10.17 19.36
CA ILE A 86 1.90 11.27 20.05
C ILE A 86 1.87 11.02 21.55
N ILE A 87 3.04 10.91 22.17
CA ILE A 87 3.19 10.61 23.59
C ILE A 87 3.60 11.89 24.35
N PRO A 88 2.76 12.40 25.26
CA PRO A 88 3.12 13.53 26.11
C PRO A 88 4.13 13.09 27.19
N GLY A 89 5.20 13.86 27.34
CA GLY A 89 6.11 13.85 28.50
C GLY A 89 6.05 15.18 29.24
N ASP A 90 6.86 15.34 30.29
CA ASP A 90 6.81 16.52 31.17
C ASP A 90 7.02 17.85 30.42
N ASP A 91 7.97 17.89 29.47
CA ASP A 91 8.26 19.08 28.64
C ASP A 91 8.50 18.70 27.16
N THR A 92 7.96 17.58 26.70
CA THR A 92 8.22 17.06 25.35
C THR A 92 7.02 16.34 24.78
N TYR A 93 6.94 16.27 23.46
CA TYR A 93 6.10 15.30 22.75
C TYR A 93 7.00 14.39 21.92
N ARG A 94 6.70 13.10 21.92
CA ARG A 94 7.40 12.06 21.15
C ARG A 94 6.44 11.37 20.18
#